data_AF-A0A7W1XAZ8-F1
#
_entry.id   AF-A0A7W1XAZ8-F1
#
_cell.length_a   1.000
_cell.length_b   1.000
_cell.length_c   1.000
_cell.angle_alpha   90.00
_cell.angle_beta   90.00
_cell.angle_gamma   90.00
#
_symmetry.space_group_name_H-M   'P 1'
#
loop_
_entity.id
_entity.type
_entity.pdbx_description
1 polymer ?
#
loop_
_entity_poly.entity_id
_entity_poly.type
_entity_poly.pdbx_seq_one_letter_code
_entity_poly.pdbx_strand_id
1 'polypeptide(L)'
;MRVLAWSLLWFFVSLTVTGIVSYELGGADLLTWRSGLRTAGGVFFLAALVVGGVLTTKSAYRSRTKFFYREDWSFICILVTIGLFGLSLLIR
;
A
#
# COMPACT_ATOMS: atom_id res chain seq x y z
N MET A 1 -15.00 -10.84 -0.30
CA MET A 1 -15.03 -9.50 -0.95
C MET A 1 -14.57 -8.34 -0.06
N ARG A 2 -14.45 -8.51 1.27
CA ARG A 2 -13.97 -7.44 2.17
C ARG A 2 -12.51 -7.03 1.93
N VAL A 3 -11.60 -7.97 1.69
CA VAL A 3 -10.16 -7.70 1.40
C VAL A 3 -9.99 -6.76 0.20
N LEU A 4 -10.73 -7.00 -0.88
CA LEU A 4 -10.70 -6.16 -2.09
C LEU A 4 -11.25 -4.76 -1.82
N ALA A 5 -12.36 -4.66 -1.06
CA ALA A 5 -12.93 -3.37 -0.68
C ALA A 5 -11.96 -2.56 0.22
N TRP A 6 -11.30 -3.22 1.17
CA TRP A 6 -10.27 -2.60 2.02
C TRP A 6 -9.05 -2.17 1.20
N SER A 7 -8.59 -3.01 0.28
CA SER A 7 -7.48 -2.68 -0.62
C SER A 7 -7.80 -1.49 -1.51
N LEU A 8 -9.00 -1.44 -2.10
CA LEU A 8 -9.48 -0.29 -2.86
C LEU A 8 -9.55 0.98 -1.99
N LEU A 9 -10.05 0.87 -0.76
CA LEU A 9 -10.11 2.00 0.16
C LEU A 9 -8.70 2.56 0.43
N TRP A 10 -7.76 1.69 0.81
CA TRP A 10 -6.37 2.09 1.05
C TRP A 10 -5.67 2.62 -0.20
N PHE A 11 -6.00 2.08 -1.37
CA PHE A 11 -5.51 2.58 -2.64
C PHE A 11 -6.00 4.01 -2.91
N PHE A 12 -7.30 4.29 -2.78
CA PHE A 12 -7.86 5.63 -2.96
C PHE A 12 -7.35 6.63 -1.91
N VAL A 13 -7.22 6.20 -0.66
CA VAL A 13 -6.63 7.03 0.41
C VAL A 13 -5.18 7.39 0.05
N SER A 14 -4.37 6.41 -0.34
CA SER A 14 -2.99 6.67 -0.74
C SER A 14 -2.93 7.61 -1.95
N LEU A 15 -3.77 7.39 -2.95
CA LEU A 15 -3.80 8.19 -4.17
C LEU A 15 -4.19 9.65 -3.90
N THR A 16 -5.20 9.88 -3.04
CA THR A 16 -5.62 11.22 -2.60
C THR A 16 -4.55 11.90 -1.74
N VAL A 17 -3.96 11.20 -0.77
CA VAL A 17 -2.86 11.73 0.05
C VAL A 17 -1.67 12.13 -0.83
N THR A 18 -1.26 11.26 -1.76
CA THR A 18 -0.15 11.54 -2.67
C THR A 18 -0.46 12.73 -3.58
N GLY A 19 -1.70 12.85 -4.04
CA GLY A 19 -2.19 13.99 -4.82
C GLY A 19 -2.14 15.31 -4.06
N ILE A 20 -2.65 15.33 -2.82
CA ILE A 20 -2.63 16.52 -1.95
C ILE A 20 -1.18 16.93 -1.65
N VAL A 21 -0.34 15.99 -1.26
CA VAL A 21 1.08 16.25 -0.97
C VAL A 21 1.80 16.80 -2.20
N SER A 22 1.51 16.28 -3.39
CA SER A 22 2.12 16.77 -4.63
C SER A 22 1.63 18.17 -5.00
N TYR A 23 0.35 18.47 -4.77
CA TYR A 23 -0.24 19.79 -4.98
C TYR A 23 0.45 20.86 -4.12
N GLU A 24 0.68 20.56 -2.84
CA GLU A 24 1.35 21.48 -1.90
C GLU A 24 2.85 21.67 -2.22
N LEU A 25 3.55 20.61 -2.66
CA LEU A 25 5.01 20.66 -2.86
C LEU A 25 5.44 21.20 -4.23
N GLY A 26 4.63 21.04 -5.27
CA GLY A 26 5.03 21.36 -6.65
C GLY A 26 3.89 21.76 -7.58
N GLY A 27 2.69 22.01 -7.05
CA GLY A 27 1.51 22.31 -7.85
C GLY A 27 0.98 21.10 -8.63
N ALA A 28 0.39 21.33 -9.80
CA ALA A 28 -0.21 20.29 -10.65
C ALA A 28 0.82 19.59 -11.56
N ASP A 29 2.08 19.48 -11.14
CA ASP A 29 3.13 18.85 -11.95
C ASP A 29 3.04 17.32 -11.88
N LEU A 30 2.76 16.69 -13.02
CA LEU A 30 2.59 15.25 -13.14
C LEU A 30 3.87 14.48 -12.78
N LEU A 31 5.05 15.08 -12.97
CA LEU A 31 6.33 14.44 -12.62
C LEU A 31 6.50 14.26 -11.11
N THR A 32 6.15 15.29 -10.34
CA THR A 32 6.20 15.27 -8.88
C THR A 32 5.20 14.25 -8.32
N TRP A 33 3.99 14.22 -8.88
CA TRP A 33 2.97 13.26 -8.50
C TRP A 33 3.36 11.82 -8.84
N ARG A 34 3.95 11.58 -10.01
CA ARG A 34 4.49 10.28 -10.40
C ARG A 34 5.58 9.81 -9.44
N SER A 35 6.49 10.70 -9.04
CA SER A 35 7.53 10.39 -8.06
C SER A 35 6.91 10.01 -6.71
N GLY A 36 5.95 10.81 -6.22
CA GLY A 36 5.23 10.53 -4.97
C GLY A 36 4.51 9.18 -4.97
N LEU A 37 3.87 8.79 -6.09
CA LEU A 37 3.19 7.50 -6.21
C LEU A 37 4.17 6.32 -6.09
N ARG A 38 5.39 6.46 -6.63
CA ARG A 38 6.44 5.44 -6.50
C ARG A 38 6.94 5.33 -5.07
N THR A 39 7.17 6.47 -4.42
CA THR A 39 7.63 6.50 -3.02
C THR A 39 6.57 5.89 -2.11
N ALA A 40 5.30 6.27 -2.28
CA ALA A 40 4.18 5.69 -1.54
C ALA A 40 4.07 4.18 -1.77
N GLY A 41 4.13 3.73 -3.03
CA GLY A 41 4.16 2.31 -3.37
C GLY A 41 5.31 1.56 -2.68
N GLY A 42 6.51 2.13 -2.66
CA GLY A 42 7.67 1.54 -1.96
C GLY A 42 7.47 1.43 -0.44
N VAL A 43 6.83 2.41 0.19
CA VAL A 43 6.49 2.39 1.62
C VAL A 43 5.47 1.29 1.93
N PHE A 44 4.42 1.15 1.12
CA PHE A 44 3.45 0.05 1.27
C PHE A 44 4.09 -1.31 1.05
N PHE A 45 5.06 -1.43 0.14
CA PHE A 45 5.81 -2.66 -0.06
C PHE A 45 6.68 -3.01 1.16
N LEU A 46 7.40 -2.05 1.73
CA LEU A 46 8.16 -2.25 2.96
C LEU A 46 7.26 -2.64 4.13
N ALA A 47 6.10 -1.97 4.27
CA ALA A 47 5.11 -2.34 5.28
C ALA A 47 4.60 -3.78 5.07
N ALA A 48 4.37 -4.19 3.82
CA ALA A 48 3.99 -5.56 3.50
C ALA A 48 5.07 -6.57 3.91
N LEU A 49 6.35 -6.26 3.69
CA LEU A 49 7.47 -7.10 4.10
C LEU A 49 7.63 -7.17 5.61
N VAL A 50 7.42 -6.06 6.33
CA VAL A 50 7.46 -6.07 7.79
C VAL A 50 6.30 -6.88 8.36
N VAL A 51 5.08 -6.65 7.87
CA VAL A 51 3.89 -7.40 8.32
C VAL A 51 4.02 -8.87 7.95
N GLY A 52 4.44 -9.20 6.73
CA GLY A 52 4.71 -10.56 6.30
C GLY A 52 5.87 -11.23 7.05
N GLY A 53 6.94 -10.48 7.34
CA GLY A 53 8.14 -10.91 8.02
C GLY A 53 7.92 -11.21 9.51
N VAL A 54 7.19 -10.33 10.20
CA VAL A 54 6.77 -10.50 11.61
C VAL A 54 5.93 -11.77 11.77
N LEU A 55 5.12 -12.14 10.76
CA LEU A 55 4.33 -13.37 10.76
C LEU A 55 5.19 -14.65 10.63
N THR A 56 6.41 -14.57 10.09
CA THR A 56 7.32 -15.74 9.98
C THR A 56 8.06 -16.06 11.28
N THR A 57 8.06 -15.12 12.23
CA THR A 57 8.75 -15.30 13.52
C THR A 57 8.01 -16.35 14.36
N LYS A 58 8.75 -17.32 14.92
CA LYS A 58 8.23 -18.48 15.69
C LYS A 58 7.19 -18.14 16.77
N SER A 59 7.14 -16.90 17.26
CA SER A 59 6.14 -16.39 18.20
C SER A 59 4.71 -16.39 17.63
N ALA A 60 4.53 -16.02 16.35
CA ALA A 60 3.22 -15.96 15.69
C ALA A 60 2.67 -17.36 15.33
N TYR A 61 3.56 -18.33 15.07
CA TYR A 61 3.15 -19.70 14.74
C TYR A 61 2.43 -20.43 15.89
N ARG A 62 2.73 -20.06 17.14
CA ARG A 62 2.10 -20.66 18.34
C ARG A 62 0.72 -20.07 18.65
N SER A 63 0.45 -18.85 18.19
CA SER A 63 -0.82 -18.18 18.38
C SER A 63 -1.72 -18.43 17.16
N ARG A 64 -2.42 -19.58 17.14
CA ARG A 64 -3.59 -19.79 16.27
C ARG A 64 -4.77 -18.89 16.66
N THR A 65 -4.55 -17.61 16.90
CA THR A 65 -5.60 -16.61 17.08
C THR A 65 -6.19 -16.30 15.72
N LYS A 66 -7.24 -17.06 15.38
CA LYS A 66 -8.15 -16.99 14.21
C LYS A 66 -8.61 -15.59 13.75
N PHE A 67 -8.25 -14.52 14.46
CA PHE A 67 -8.62 -13.15 14.12
C PHE A 67 -7.59 -12.45 13.23
N PHE A 68 -6.29 -12.74 13.44
CA PHE A 68 -5.22 -12.14 12.63
C PHE A 68 -5.04 -12.82 11.25
N TYR A 69 -5.72 -13.96 11.05
CA TYR A 69 -5.70 -14.77 9.83
C TYR A 69 -6.82 -14.40 8.83
N ARG A 70 -7.73 -13.47 9.17
CA ARG A 70 -8.98 -13.32 8.40
C ARG A 70 -8.95 -12.23 7.33
N GLU A 71 -7.95 -11.37 7.31
CA GLU A 71 -7.69 -10.49 6.17
C GLU A 71 -6.18 -10.24 6.16
N ASP A 72 -5.44 -10.89 5.24
CA ASP A 72 -3.99 -10.76 5.12
C ASP A 72 -3.64 -9.30 4.81
N TRP A 73 -3.37 -8.51 5.85
CA TRP A 73 -2.98 -7.10 5.73
C TRP A 73 -1.74 -6.93 4.85
N SER A 74 -0.86 -7.93 4.81
CA SER A 74 0.25 -8.03 3.86
C SER A 74 -0.24 -8.11 2.40
N PHE A 75 -1.27 -8.91 2.12
CA PHE A 75 -1.88 -9.01 0.79
C PHE A 75 -2.55 -7.71 0.35
N ILE A 76 -3.21 -7.01 1.28
CA ILE A 76 -3.77 -5.67 1.04
C ILE A 76 -2.66 -4.69 0.64
N CYS A 77 -1.57 -4.65 1.41
CA CYS A 77 -0.44 -3.77 1.12
C CYS A 77 0.22 -4.09 -0.24
N ILE A 78 0.33 -5.37 -0.60
CA ILE A 78 0.85 -5.80 -1.90
C ILE A 78 -0.06 -5.32 -3.04
N LEU A 79 -1.39 -5.51 -2.92
CA LEU A 79 -2.34 -5.05 -3.94
C LEU A 79 -2.29 -3.53 -4.12
N VAL A 80 -2.24 -2.76 -3.02
CA VAL A 80 -2.12 -1.30 -3.05
C VAL A 80 -0.80 -0.89 -3.73
N THR A 81 0.30 -1.58 -3.41
CA THR A 81 1.61 -1.35 -4.04
C THR A 81 1.54 -1.54 -5.55
N ILE A 82 0.99 -2.67 -6.02
CA ILE A 82 0.85 -2.98 -7.45
C ILE A 82 -0.02 -1.93 -8.14
N GLY A 83 -1.11 -1.51 -7.52
CA GLY A 83 -1.98 -0.46 -8.05
C GLY A 83 -1.25 0.87 -8.20
N LEU A 84 -0.53 1.32 -7.16
CA LEU A 84 0.16 2.62 -7.16
C LEU A 84 1.32 2.64 -8.17
N PHE A 85 2.09 1.54 -8.23
CA PHE A 85 3.14 1.38 -9.24
C PHE A 85 2.58 1.30 -10.65
N GLY A 86 1.50 0.55 -10.86
CA GLY A 86 0.82 0.46 -12.15
C GLY A 86 0.33 1.82 -12.63
N LEU A 87 -0.28 2.60 -11.73
CA LEU A 87 -0.76 3.94 -12.05
C LEU A 87 0.40 4.91 -12.36
N SER A 88 1.52 4.80 -11.64
CA SER A 88 2.76 5.53 -11.94
C SER A 88 3.39 5.19 -13.31
N LEU A 89 3.13 4.00 -13.85
CA LEU A 89 3.58 3.60 -15.20
C LEU A 89 2.64 4.09 -16.30
N LEU A 90 1.34 4.20 -16.02
CA LEU A 90 0.34 4.72 -16.95
C LEU A 90 0.45 6.24 -17.12
N ILE A 91 0.87 6.95 -16.07
CA ILE A 91 1.21 8.37 -16.13
C ILE A 91 2.56 8.51 -16.83
N ARG A 92 2.52 8.80 -18.14
CA ARG A 92 3.69 8.99 -19.00
C ARG A 92 4.07 10.46 -19.12
#